data_AF-A0A1G3BSB8-F1
#
_entry.id   AF-A0A1G3BSB8-F1
#
_cell.length_a   1.000
_cell.length_b   1.000
_cell.length_c   1.000
_cell.angle_alpha   90.00
_cell.angle_beta   90.00
_cell.angle_gamma   90.00
#
_symmetry.space_group_name_H-M   'P 1'
#
loop_
_entity.id
_entity.type
_entity.pdbx_description
1 polymer ?
#
loop_
_entity_poly.entity_id
_entity_poly.type
_entity_poly.pdbx_seq_one_letter_code
_entity_poly.pdbx_strand_id
1 'polypeptide(L)'
;MKLLFITGSRGEWGYIRPIIRLCQKRNDVEFSLCVTNMHLLPFFGLSINEIGNDGFKVDHVIYISLDGYNHYTMVKSLGIFLS
;
A
#
# COMPACT_ATOMS: atom_id res chain seq x y z
N MET A 1 3.91 -11.59 17.16
CA MET A 1 4.77 -10.81 16.24
C MET A 1 3.91 -9.75 15.56
N LYS A 2 4.42 -8.53 15.35
CA LYS A 2 3.69 -7.46 14.65
C LYS A 2 4.36 -7.14 13.32
N LEU A 3 3.59 -7.09 12.24
CA LEU A 3 4.07 -6.81 10.88
C LEU A 3 3.33 -5.61 10.27
N LEU A 4 4.06 -4.71 9.62
CA LEU A 4 3.47 -3.66 8.80
C LEU A 4 3.72 -3.97 7.32
N PHE A 5 2.65 -4.06 6.55
CA PHE A 5 2.72 -4.17 5.09
C PHE A 5 2.51 -2.80 4.47
N ILE A 6 3.45 -2.37 3.63
CA ILE A 6 3.36 -1.13 2.87
C ILE A 6 3.23 -1.52 1.40
N THR A 7 2.23 -0.98 0.70
CA THR A 7 2.01 -1.20 -0.73
C THR A 7 1.74 0.13 -1.43
N GLY A 8 2.43 0.36 -2.54
CA GLY A 8 2.31 1.57 -3.35
C GLY A 8 1.67 1.33 -4.72
N SER A 9 1.53 0.08 -5.15
CA SER A 9 1.07 -0.27 -6.49
C SER A 9 0.31 -1.60 -6.55
N ARG A 10 -0.54 -1.77 -7.58
CA ARG A 10 -1.24 -3.03 -7.85
C ARG A 10 -0.31 -4.23 -8.01
N GLY A 11 0.87 -4.02 -8.58
CA GLY A 11 1.88 -5.05 -8.75
C GLY A 11 2.34 -5.62 -7.41
N GLU A 12 2.65 -4.75 -6.45
CA GLU A 12 3.03 -5.15 -5.08
C GLU A 12 1.87 -5.81 -4.34
N TRP A 13 0.65 -5.26 -4.46
CA TRP A 13 -0.53 -5.81 -3.80
C TRP A 13 -0.77 -7.27 -4.18
N GLY A 14 -0.56 -7.64 -5.45
CA GLY A 14 -0.68 -9.02 -5.92
C GLY A 14 0.18 -10.02 -5.13
N TYR A 15 1.39 -9.62 -4.74
CA TYR A 15 2.31 -10.44 -3.95
C TYR A 15 2.03 -10.38 -2.44
N ILE A 16 1.63 -9.20 -1.92
CA ILE A 16 1.39 -8.98 -0.49
C ILE A 16 0.10 -9.66 -0.03
N ARG A 17 -0.96 -9.61 -0.83
CA ARG A 17 -2.29 -10.17 -0.51
C ARG A 17 -2.25 -11.62 0.00
N PRO A 18 -1.62 -12.59 -0.69
CA PRO A 18 -1.57 -13.97 -0.20
C PRO A 18 -0.79 -14.10 1.12
N ILE A 19 0.21 -13.26 1.37
CA ILE A 19 0.98 -13.26 2.63
C ILE A 19 0.09 -12.80 3.79
N ILE A 20 -0.66 -11.71 3.62
CA ILE A 20 -1.61 -11.24 4.65
C ILE A 20 -2.68 -12.30 4.93
N ARG A 21 -3.18 -13.02 3.91
CA ARG A 21 -4.10 -14.15 4.11
C ARG A 21 -3.51 -15.26 4.98
N LEU A 22 -2.19 -15.50 4.92
CA LEU A 22 -1.52 -16.45 5.81
C LEU A 22 -1.42 -15.90 7.23
N CYS A 23 -1.16 -14.60 7.40
CA CYS A 23 -1.18 -13.94 8.72
C CYS A 23 -2.56 -14.04 9.38
N GLN A 24 -3.66 -13.84 8.64
CA GLN A 24 -5.03 -13.98 9.16
C GLN A 24 -5.35 -15.37 9.74
N LYS A 25 -4.63 -16.42 9.32
CA LYS A 25 -4.81 -17.79 9.81
C LYS A 25 -4.00 -18.09 11.08
N ARG A 26 -3.25 -17.11 11.59
CA ARG A 26 -2.28 -17.27 12.67
C ARG A 26 -2.63 -16.34 13.82
N ASN A 27 -2.90 -16.92 14.99
CA ASN A 27 -3.23 -16.15 16.20
C ASN A 27 -2.01 -15.49 16.86
N ASP A 28 -0.79 -15.86 16.43
CA ASP A 28 0.48 -15.33 16.94
C ASP A 28 1.02 -14.15 16.12
N VAL A 29 0.33 -13.77 15.04
CA VAL A 29 0.73 -12.71 14.11
C VAL A 29 -0.36 -11.64 14.02
N GLU A 30 0.01 -10.42 14.37
CA GLU A 30 -0.78 -9.22 14.14
C GLU A 30 -0.19 -8.47 12.94
N PHE A 31 -1.03 -7.96 12.05
CA PHE A 31 -0.57 -7.17 10.91
C PHE A 31 -1.35 -5.86 10.78
N SER A 32 -0.72 -4.87 10.16
CA SER A 32 -1.36 -3.63 9.70
C SER A 32 -1.05 -3.37 8.23
N LEU A 33 -1.93 -2.66 7.54
CA LEU A 33 -1.80 -2.34 6.13
C LEU A 33 -1.72 -0.82 5.91
N CYS A 34 -0.62 -0.40 5.29
CA CYS A 34 -0.38 0.97 4.83
C CYS A 34 -0.44 1.02 3.30
N VAL A 35 -1.33 1.85 2.77
CA VAL A 35 -1.52 2.05 1.34
C VAL A 35 -1.07 3.46 0.96
N THR A 36 -0.27 3.53 -0.10
CA THR A 36 0.30 4.79 -0.60
C THR A 36 0.38 4.82 -2.13
N ASN A 37 0.97 5.88 -2.66
CA ASN A 37 1.34 6.06 -4.05
C ASN A 37 0.20 5.79 -5.06
N MET A 38 0.41 4.91 -6.05
CA MET A 38 -0.51 4.70 -7.17
C MET A 38 -1.88 4.17 -6.75
N HIS A 39 -1.99 3.50 -5.60
CA HIS A 39 -3.28 3.02 -5.11
C HIS A 39 -4.29 4.14 -4.83
N LEU A 40 -3.79 5.34 -4.51
CA LEU A 40 -4.59 6.49 -4.08
C LEU A 40 -4.91 7.48 -5.22
N LEU A 41 -4.42 7.20 -6.44
CA LEU A 41 -4.53 8.11 -7.57
C LEU A 41 -5.60 7.67 -8.57
N PRO A 42 -6.56 8.55 -8.94
CA PRO A 42 -7.58 8.28 -9.97
C PRO A 42 -7.01 7.85 -11.31
N PHE A 43 -5.90 8.46 -11.71
CA PHE A 43 -5.22 8.15 -12.98
C PHE A 43 -4.77 6.68 -13.07
N PHE A 44 -4.55 6.03 -11.92
CA PHE A 44 -4.16 4.62 -11.83
C PHE A 44 -5.29 3.69 -11.38
N GLY A 45 -6.54 4.18 -11.36
CA GLY A 45 -7.74 3.39 -11.12
C GLY A 45 -8.16 3.23 -9.66
N LEU A 46 -7.59 3.98 -8.72
CA LEU A 46 -7.93 3.93 -7.29
C LEU A 46 -7.98 2.50 -6.72
N SER A 47 -6.91 1.73 -6.93
CA SER A 47 -6.85 0.32 -6.52
C SER A 47 -6.88 0.10 -5.01
N ILE A 48 -6.86 1.15 -4.18
CA ILE A 48 -7.29 1.04 -2.77
C ILE A 48 -8.72 0.46 -2.63
N ASN A 49 -9.59 0.72 -3.60
CA ASN A 49 -10.94 0.16 -3.61
C ASN A 49 -10.91 -1.36 -3.84
N GLU A 50 -9.98 -1.86 -4.68
CA GLU A 50 -9.78 -3.31 -4.88
C GLU A 50 -9.31 -3.98 -3.58
N ILE A 51 -8.43 -3.34 -2.82
CA ILE A 51 -7.99 -3.82 -1.50
C ILE A 51 -9.18 -3.95 -0.54
N GLY A 52 -10.05 -2.95 -0.50
CA GLY A 52 -11.29 -2.98 0.28
C GLY A 52 -12.26 -4.08 -0.17
N ASN A 53 -12.46 -4.23 -1.49
CA ASN A 53 -13.30 -5.28 -2.07
C ASN A 53 -12.76 -6.69 -1.79
N ASP A 54 -11.44 -6.85 -1.70
CA ASP A 54 -10.79 -8.09 -1.27
C ASP A 54 -11.02 -8.39 0.23
N GLY A 55 -11.68 -7.50 0.97
CA GLY A 55 -12.02 -7.65 2.38
C GLY A 55 -10.89 -7.29 3.34
N PHE A 56 -9.92 -6.48 2.89
CA PHE A 56 -8.84 -6.00 3.74
C PHE A 56 -9.15 -4.59 4.26
N LYS A 57 -8.92 -4.40 5.55
CA LYS A 57 -8.93 -3.07 6.16
C LYS A 57 -7.57 -2.40 5.91
N VAL A 58 -7.62 -1.15 5.47
CA VAL A 58 -6.44 -0.28 5.38
C VAL A 58 -6.35 0.51 6.68
N ASP A 59 -5.25 0.35 7.41
CA ASP A 59 -5.04 1.03 8.69
C ASP A 59 -4.41 2.41 8.49
N HIS A 60 -3.59 2.57 7.44
CA HIS A 60 -2.92 3.82 7.12
C HIS A 60 -3.05 4.16 5.64
N VAL A 61 -3.46 5.39 5.35
CA VAL A 61 -3.51 5.95 4.00
C VAL A 61 -2.55 7.14 3.97
N ILE A 62 -1.48 7.05 3.19
CA ILE A 62 -0.43 8.08 3.16
C ILE A 62 -0.29 8.64 1.75
N TYR A 63 -0.61 9.93 1.59
CA TYR A 63 -0.48 10.64 0.32
C TYR A 63 0.92 11.22 0.17
N ILE A 64 1.68 10.68 -0.78
CA ILE A 64 3.09 11.08 -1.02
C ILE A 64 3.37 11.49 -2.46
N SER A 65 2.47 11.15 -3.39
CA SER A 65 2.74 11.29 -4.82
C SER A 65 2.73 12.75 -5.25
N LEU A 66 3.88 13.23 -5.69
CA LEU A 66 3.99 14.47 -6.45
C LEU A 66 3.77 14.18 -7.92
N ASP A 67 3.05 15.07 -8.61
CA ASP A 67 2.79 14.91 -10.02
C ASP A 67 4.09 14.90 -10.85
N GLY A 68 4.10 14.07 -11.89
CA GLY A 68 5.20 13.87 -12.81
C GLY A 68 5.77 12.44 -12.80
N TYR A 69 6.25 12.01 -13.97
CA TYR A 69 6.64 10.63 -14.25
C TYR A 69 8.12 10.51 -14.60
N ASN A 70 8.99 11.08 -13.76
CA ASN A 70 10.44 11.00 -13.93
C ASN A 70 11.14 10.65 -12.60
N HIS A 71 12.45 10.39 -12.67
CA HIS A 71 13.22 9.99 -11.49
C HIS A 71 13.25 11.08 -10.41
N TYR A 72 13.18 12.36 -10.76
CA TYR A 72 13.18 13.45 -9.79
C TYR A 72 11.87 13.51 -8.99
N THR A 73 10.72 13.38 -9.65
CA THR A 73 9.40 13.40 -8.99
C THR A 73 9.20 12.16 -8.12
N MET A 74 9.70 11.02 -8.59
CA MET A 74 9.74 9.78 -7.79
C MET A 74 10.60 9.94 -6.53
N VAL A 75 11.83 10.44 -6.64
CA VAL A 75 12.73 10.65 -5.48
C VAL A 75 12.13 11.65 -4.50
N LYS A 76 11.52 12.75 -4.97
CA LYS A 76 10.85 13.71 -4.09
C LYS A 76 9.65 13.10 -3.35
N SER A 77 8.84 12.30 -4.04
CA SER A 77 7.70 11.59 -3.43
C SER A 77 8.17 10.62 -2.34
N LEU A 78 9.25 9.89 -2.60
CA LEU A 78 9.89 9.04 -1.58
C LEU A 78 10.44 9.86 -0.41
N GLY A 79 11.01 11.05 -0.69
CA GLY A 79 11.47 11.97 0.35
C GLY A 79 10.35 12.38 1.31
N ILE A 80 9.15 12.68 0.78
CA ILE A 80 7.95 12.98 1.59
C ILE A 80 7.50 11.77 2.42
N PHE A 81 7.65 10.56 1.89
CA PHE A 81 7.29 9.34 2.61
C PHE A 81 8.18 9.07 3.83
N LEU A 82 9.45 9.49 3.78
CA LEU A 82 10.46 9.20 4.80
C LEU A 82 10.67 10.34 5.81
N SER A 83 10.08 11.51 5.58
CA SER A 83 10.13 12.68 6.47
C SER A 83 9.08 12.62 7.56
#